data_AF-A0A523ACT5-F1
#
_entry.id   AF-A0A523ACT5-F1
#
_cell.length_a   1.000
_cell.length_b   1.000
_cell.length_c   1.000
_cell.angle_alpha   90.00
_cell.angle_beta   90.00
_cell.angle_gamma   90.00
#
_symmetry.space_group_name_H-M   'P 1'
#
loop_
_entity.id
_entity.type
_entity.pdbx_description
1 polymer ?
#
loop_
_entity_poly.entity_id
_entity_poly.type
_entity_poly.pdbx_seq_one_letter_code
_entity_poly.pdbx_strand_id
1 'polypeptide(L)'
;MNDNKYNNKYVGITWDEDLKIAWILLLRCKGMSYREIAKQVEMSAASIQRILEKYGDLLRNTSDLLEKIRNRRFEIRSRSRKQQSLQPQLP
;
A
#
# COMPACT_ATOMS: atom_id res chain seq x y z
N MET A 1 6.17 34.27 -13.16
CA MET A 1 6.15 34.03 -11.70
C MET A 1 5.02 33.06 -11.38
N ASN A 2 5.43 31.88 -10.92
CA ASN A 2 4.80 30.85 -10.11
C ASN A 2 3.36 30.35 -10.39
N ASP A 3 3.34 29.12 -10.95
CA ASP A 3 2.77 27.92 -10.32
C ASP A 3 1.31 27.95 -9.89
N ASN A 4 0.43 28.04 -10.88
CA ASN A 4 -0.95 27.61 -10.71
C ASN A 4 -1.08 26.17 -11.25
N LYS A 5 -0.79 25.13 -10.44
CA LYS A 5 -0.94 23.74 -10.93
C LYS A 5 -1.52 22.69 -10.00
N TYR A 6 -1.87 22.99 -8.76
CA TYR A 6 -2.48 21.97 -7.89
C TYR A 6 -3.60 22.56 -7.06
N ASN A 7 -4.66 22.98 -7.77
CA ASN A 7 -5.91 23.35 -7.14
C ASN A 7 -6.61 22.08 -6.64
N ASN A 8 -6.30 21.75 -5.38
CA ASN A 8 -6.74 20.60 -4.62
C ASN A 8 -8.27 20.62 -4.44
N LYS A 9 -9.00 19.81 -5.20
CA LYS A 9 -10.45 19.63 -5.07
C LYS A 9 -10.81 18.52 -4.08
N TYR A 10 -10.15 18.50 -2.94
CA TYR A 10 -10.64 17.84 -1.73
C TYR A 10 -10.55 18.85 -0.59
N VAL A 11 -11.72 19.36 -0.21
CA VAL A 11 -11.92 20.38 0.82
C VAL A 11 -11.14 20.01 2.09
N GLY A 12 -10.09 20.80 2.40
CA GLY A 12 -9.55 20.92 3.75
C GLY A 12 -8.34 20.08 4.16
N ILE A 13 -7.80 19.21 3.30
CA ILE A 13 -6.56 18.46 3.63
C ILE A 13 -5.53 18.68 2.52
N THR A 14 -4.54 19.53 2.77
CA THR A 14 -3.29 19.52 2.01
C THR A 14 -2.62 18.18 2.22
N TRP A 15 -2.53 17.37 1.16
CA TRP A 15 -1.71 16.16 1.20
C TRP A 15 -0.25 16.58 1.33
N ASP A 16 0.35 16.29 2.48
CA ASP A 16 1.80 16.36 2.63
C ASP A 16 2.46 15.49 1.55
N GLU A 17 3.58 15.95 1.00
CA GLU A 17 4.33 15.21 -0.03
C GLU A 17 4.71 13.81 0.47
N ASP A 18 5.04 13.67 1.76
CA ASP A 18 5.40 12.40 2.37
C ASP A 18 4.20 11.43 2.43
N LEU A 19 3.01 11.94 2.77
CA LEU A 19 1.78 11.13 2.77
C LEU A 19 1.42 10.67 1.36
N LYS A 20 1.65 11.54 0.36
CA LYS A 20 1.40 11.20 -1.05
C LYS A 20 2.37 10.11 -1.54
N ILE A 21 3.64 10.21 -1.20
CA ILE A 21 4.66 9.18 -1.52
C ILE A 21 4.31 7.85 -0.84
N ALA A 22 4.00 7.88 0.45
CA ALA A 22 3.61 6.68 1.21
C ALA A 22 2.39 5.99 0.57
N TRP A 23 1.40 6.77 0.14
CA TRP A 23 0.21 6.24 -0.53
C TRP A 23 0.55 5.58 -1.88
N ILE A 24 1.39 6.21 -2.71
CA ILE A 24 1.86 5.64 -3.97
C ILE A 24 2.58 4.31 -3.75
N LEU A 25 3.46 4.23 -2.75
CA LEU A 25 4.17 3.01 -2.40
C LEU A 25 3.22 1.90 -1.94
N LEU A 26 2.23 2.22 -1.10
CA LEU A 26 1.22 1.28 -0.64
C LEU A 26 0.37 0.72 -1.80
N LEU A 27 -0.07 1.57 -2.73
CA LEU A 27 -0.82 1.14 -3.90
C LEU A 27 0.02 0.21 -4.78
N ARG A 28 1.31 0.53 -4.95
CA ARG A 28 2.24 -0.34 -5.70
C ARG A 28 2.42 -1.70 -5.02
N CYS A 29 2.59 -1.73 -3.70
CA CYS A 29 2.67 -2.97 -2.92
C CYS A 29 1.39 -3.82 -3.01
N LYS A 30 0.22 -3.20 -3.20
CA LYS A 30 -1.05 -3.91 -3.44
C LYS A 30 -1.15 -4.53 -4.84
N GLY A 31 -0.14 -4.34 -5.69
CA GLY A 31 -0.07 -4.92 -7.04
C GLY A 31 -0.65 -4.05 -8.14
N MET A 32 -1.05 -2.80 -7.86
CA MET A 32 -1.54 -1.90 -8.91
C MET A 32 -0.44 -1.53 -9.90
N SER A 33 -0.85 -1.36 -11.16
CA SER A 33 -0.02 -0.84 -12.24
C SER A 33 0.17 0.68 -12.11
N TYR A 34 1.20 1.22 -12.77
CA TYR A 34 1.48 2.66 -12.73
C TYR A 34 0.32 3.49 -13.28
N ARG A 35 -0.42 2.95 -14.26
CA ARG A 35 -1.57 3.60 -14.88
C ARG A 35 -2.76 3.69 -13.93
N GLU A 36 -2.99 2.66 -13.12
CA GLU A 36 -4.06 2.65 -12.11
C GLU A 36 -3.73 3.61 -10.97
N ILE A 37 -2.48 3.59 -10.49
CA ILE A 37 -2.00 4.52 -9.46
C ILE A 37 -2.13 5.96 -9.96
N ALA A 38 -1.64 6.25 -11.16
CA ALA A 38 -1.71 7.57 -11.80
C ALA A 38 -3.14 8.13 -11.84
N LYS A 39 -4.13 7.29 -12.19
CA LYS A 39 -5.55 7.67 -12.16
C LYS A 39 -6.03 7.98 -10.75
N GLN A 40 -5.63 7.19 -9.76
CA GLN A 40 -6.12 7.32 -8.39
C GLN A 40 -5.52 8.52 -7.64
N VAL A 41 -4.27 8.87 -7.91
CA VAL A 41 -3.59 10.00 -7.25
C VAL A 41 -3.53 11.26 -8.11
N GLU A 42 -4.21 11.24 -9.26
CA GLU A 42 -4.28 12.33 -10.24
C GLU A 42 -2.89 12.86 -10.66
N MET A 43 -1.97 11.94 -10.96
CA MET A 43 -0.61 12.25 -11.41
C MET A 43 -0.29 11.57 -12.72
N SER A 44 0.72 12.10 -13.43
CA SER A 44 1.23 11.42 -14.62
C SER A 44 1.93 10.11 -14.24
N ALA A 45 1.81 9.08 -15.09
CA ALA A 45 2.51 7.82 -14.88
C ALA A 45 4.04 8.00 -14.82
N ALA A 46 4.59 8.97 -15.56
CA ALA A 46 6.01 9.32 -15.52
C ALA A 46 6.43 9.88 -14.15
N SER A 47 5.58 10.67 -13.50
CA SER A 47 5.83 11.15 -12.13
C SER A 47 5.81 10.00 -11.13
N ILE A 48 4.86 9.06 -11.27
CA ILE A 48 4.80 7.85 -10.44
C ILE A 48 6.06 7.01 -10.60
N GLN A 49 6.50 6.80 -11.84
CA GLN A 49 7.72 6.06 -12.13
C GLN A 49 8.93 6.68 -11.42
N ARG A 50 9.13 8.00 -11.53
CA ARG A 50 10.24 8.70 -10.86
C ARG A 50 10.19 8.59 -9.33
N ILE A 51 8.99 8.66 -8.75
CA ILE A 51 8.82 8.45 -7.30
C ILE A 51 9.20 7.02 -6.93
N LEU A 52 8.71 6.02 -7.66
CA LEU A 52 9.02 4.62 -7.37
C LEU A 52 10.50 4.28 -7.59
N GLU A 53 11.17 4.91 -8.54
CA GLU A 53 12.63 4.80 -8.74
C GLU A 53 13.39 5.42 -7.57
N LYS A 54 13.01 6.63 -7.13
CA LYS A 54 13.66 7.35 -6.02
C LYS A 54 13.46 6.64 -4.66
N TYR A 55 12.29 6.03 -4.45
CA TYR A 55 11.90 5.40 -3.19
C TYR A 55 11.83 3.86 -3.29
N GLY A 56 12.52 3.27 -4.27
CA GLY A 56 12.48 1.83 -4.54
C GLY A 56 12.93 0.96 -3.37
N ASP A 57 13.90 1.41 -2.58
CA ASP A 57 14.33 0.72 -1.36
C ASP A 57 13.24 0.72 -0.28
N LEU A 58 12.50 1.83 -0.16
CA LEU A 58 11.35 1.93 0.73
C LEU A 58 10.23 0.97 0.28
N LEU A 59 10.00 0.87 -1.03
CA LEU A 59 9.04 -0.07 -1.61
C LEU A 59 9.41 -1.52 -1.29
N ARG A 60 10.68 -1.90 -1.44
CA ARG A 60 11.18 -3.25 -1.14
C ARG A 60 10.97 -3.60 0.33
N ASN A 61 11.39 -2.73 1.24
CA ASN A 61 11.21 -2.93 2.68
C ASN A 61 9.72 -3.03 3.08
N THR A 62 8.86 -2.22 2.44
CA THR A 62 7.41 -2.24 2.68
C THR A 62 6.77 -3.54 2.16
N SER A 63 7.21 -4.03 1.00
CA SER A 63 6.77 -5.32 0.46
C SER A 63 7.13 -6.48 1.39
N ASP A 64 8.38 -6.53 1.88
CA ASP A 64 8.84 -7.55 2.82
C ASP A 64 8.04 -7.53 4.13
N LEU A 65 7.70 -6.35 4.64
CA LEU A 65 6.85 -6.20 5.83
C LEU A 65 5.43 -6.72 5.59
N LEU A 66 4.82 -6.37 4.46
CA LEU A 66 3.47 -6.81 4.10
C LEU A 66 3.40 -8.32 3.91
N GLU A 67 4.45 -8.93 3.34
CA GLU A 67 4.58 -10.36 3.21
C GLU A 67 4.69 -11.06 4.57
N LYS A 68 5.52 -10.54 5.48
CA LYS A 68 5.59 -11.05 6.87
C LYS A 68 4.25 -10.98 7.59
N ILE A 69 3.51 -9.87 7.45
CA ILE A 69 2.17 -9.72 8.04
C ILE A 69 1.20 -10.74 7.44
N ARG A 70 1.22 -10.94 6.12
CA ARG A 70 0.38 -11.92 5.42
C ARG A 70 0.67 -13.34 5.92
N ASN A 71 1.94 -13.72 6.01
CA ASN A 71 2.36 -15.05 6.46
C ASN A 71 1.95 -15.29 7.91
N ARG A 72 2.17 -14.30 8.79
CA ARG A 72 1.75 -14.40 10.20
C ARG A 72 0.23 -14.55 10.35
N ARG A 73 -0.56 -13.83 9.54
CA ARG A 73 -2.02 -13.99 9.51
C ARG A 73 -2.43 -15.40 9.08
N PHE A 74 -1.74 -15.98 8.09
CA PHE A 74 -1.98 -17.36 7.66
C PHE A 74 -1.65 -18.37 8.75
N GLU A 75 -0.52 -18.21 9.43
CA GLU A 75 -0.12 -19.09 10.54
C GLU A 75 -1.15 -19.09 11.68
N ILE A 76 -1.61 -17.91 12.10
CA ILE A 76 -2.64 -17.77 13.14
C ILE A 76 -3.89 -18.56 12.74
N ARG A 77 -4.39 -18.34 11.51
CA ARG A 77 -5.58 -19.04 11.00
C ARG A 77 -5.40 -20.56 10.95
N SER A 78 -4.20 -21.02 10.59
CA SER A 78 -3.89 -22.44 10.52
C SER A 78 -3.79 -23.08 11.91
N ARG A 79 -3.27 -22.37 12.90
CA ARG A 79 -3.26 -22.83 14.31
C ARG A 79 -4.67 -22.91 14.89
N SER A 80 -5.52 -21.91 14.67
CA SER A 80 -6.91 -21.91 15.14
C SER A 80 -7.70 -23.10 14.59
N ARG A 81 -7.49 -23.46 13.32
CA ARG A 81 -8.13 -24.64 12.71
C ARG A 81 -7.67 -25.96 13.34
N LYS A 82 -6.38 -26.10 13.62
CA LYS A 82 -5.84 -27.29 14.31
C LYS A 82 -6.37 -27.44 15.74
N GLN A 83 -6.60 -26.32 16.44
CA GLN A 83 -7.19 -26.35 17.79
C GLN A 83 -8.66 -26.76 17.78
N GLN A 84 -9.44 -26.32 16.79
CA GLN A 84 -10.85 -26.74 16.63
C GLN A 84 -10.99 -28.24 16.32
N SER A 85 -10.07 -28.83 15.54
CA SER A 85 -10.09 -30.27 15.25
C SER A 85 -9.68 -31.17 16.43
N LEU A 86 -9.13 -30.59 17.51
CA LEU A 86 -8.71 -31.30 18.72
C LEU A 86 -9.70 -31.15 19.88
N GLN A 87 -10.78 -30.38 19.71
CA GLN A 87 -11.83 -30.31 20.73
C GLN A 87 -12.60 -31.64 20.72
N PRO A 88 -12.74 -32.33 21.88
CA PRO A 88 -13.55 -33.53 21.97
C PRO A 88 -14.98 -33.16 21.57
N GLN A 89 -15.55 -33.90 20.62
CA GLN A 89 -16.96 -33.78 20.31
C GLN A 89 -17.71 -34.18 21.58
N LEU A 90 -18.41 -33.22 22.20
CA LEU A 90 -19.27 -33.52 23.34
C LEU A 90 -20.37 -34.49 22.86
N PRO A 91 -20.67 -35.54 23.64
CA PRO A 91 -21.75 -36.48 23.35
C PRO A 91 -23.13 -35.82 23.33
#